data_AF-A0A3C0GQU3-F1
#
_entry.id   AF-A0A3C0GQU3-F1
#
_cell.length_a   1.000
_cell.length_b   1.000
_cell.length_c   1.000
_cell.angle_alpha   90.00
_cell.angle_beta   90.00
_cell.angle_gamma   90.00
#
_symmetry.space_group_name_H-M   'P 1'
#
loop_
_entity.id
_entity.type
_entity.pdbx_description
1 polymer ?
#
loop_
_entity_poly.entity_id
_entity_poly.type
_entity_poly.pdbx_seq_one_letter_code
_entity_poly.pdbx_strand_id
1 'polypeptide(L)'
;VTEQAFVSQLSADRKRLGALAARGQPVVTRVKYAPGATVPEGLYINVSFPTRFANSAQPVRELVSFRLDEDRVWRLAGYSVRAATP
;
A
#
# COMPACT_ATOMS: atom_id res chain seq x y z
N VAL A 1 10.60 -6.74 -8.21
CA VAL A 1 11.30 -5.95 -7.17
C VAL A 1 11.82 -6.92 -6.13
N THR A 2 13.08 -6.81 -5.70
CA THR A 2 13.58 -7.68 -4.62
C THR A 2 13.01 -7.23 -3.28
N GLU A 3 12.94 -8.14 -2.30
CA GLU A 3 12.50 -7.80 -0.93
C GLU A 3 13.29 -6.62 -0.36
N GLN A 4 14.62 -6.62 -0.52
CA GLN A 4 15.48 -5.54 -0.03
C GLN A 4 15.14 -4.18 -0.65
N ALA A 5 14.88 -4.14 -1.96
CA ALA A 5 14.49 -2.91 -2.64
C ALA A 5 13.13 -2.41 -2.13
N PHE A 6 12.18 -3.33 -1.87
CA PHE A 6 10.90 -3.00 -1.28
C PHE A 6 11.05 -2.42 0.14
N VAL A 7 11.80 -3.10 1.02
CA VAL A 7 12.04 -2.64 2.40
C VAL A 7 12.74 -1.29 2.42
N SER A 8 13.69 -1.06 1.52
CA SER A 8 14.40 0.21 1.39
C SER A 8 13.46 1.34 0.98
N GLN A 9 12.61 1.11 -0.03
CA GLN A 9 11.62 2.09 -0.49
C GLN A 9 10.60 2.42 0.61
N LEU A 10 10.05 1.41 1.27
CA LEU A 10 9.13 1.56 2.40
C LEU A 10 9.76 2.40 3.52
N SER A 11 11.03 2.13 3.85
CA SER A 11 11.76 2.85 4.89
C SER A 11 11.99 4.31 4.50
N ALA A 12 12.34 4.58 3.24
CA ALA A 12 12.52 5.94 2.73
C ALA A 12 11.22 6.77 2.77
N ASP A 13 10.09 6.17 2.40
CA ASP A 13 8.79 6.83 2.44
C ASP A 13 8.36 7.16 3.87
N ARG A 14 8.56 6.23 4.81
CA ARG A 14 8.25 6.44 6.23
C ARG A 14 9.19 7.42 6.92
N LYS A 15 10.48 7.46 6.55
CA LYS A 15 11.46 8.38 7.16
C LYS A 15 11.04 9.84 7.01
N ARG A 16 10.42 10.20 5.88
CA ARG A 16 9.90 11.57 5.64
C ARG A 16 8.69 11.90 6.51
N LEU A 17 7.84 10.90 6.79
CA LEU A 17 6.60 11.07 7.53
C LEU A 17 6.79 11.00 9.06
N GLY A 18 7.91 10.44 9.52
CA GLY A 18 8.20 10.23 10.94
C GLY A 18 7.63 8.92 11.47
N ALA A 19 7.67 8.74 12.80
CA ALA A 19 7.15 7.53 13.44
C ALA A 19 5.64 7.35 13.17
N LEU A 20 5.20 6.10 13.00
CA LEU A 20 3.78 5.75 12.92
C LEU A 20 3.11 6.05 14.27
N ALA A 21 2.09 6.90 14.29
CA ALA A 21 1.36 7.24 15.51
C ALA A 21 0.09 6.40 15.66
N ALA A 22 -0.71 6.27 14.60
CA ALA A 22 -1.95 5.48 14.63
C ALA A 22 -2.42 5.08 13.22
N ARG A 23 -3.18 3.98 13.15
CA ARG A 23 -4.00 3.59 11.99
C ARG A 23 -5.46 3.57 12.41
N GLY A 24 -6.32 4.20 11.62
CA GLY A 24 -7.77 4.10 11.79
C GLY A 24 -8.36 2.88 11.08
N GLN A 25 -9.69 2.84 10.99
CA GLN A 25 -10.42 1.73 10.40
C GLN A 25 -10.00 1.47 8.94
N PRO A 26 -9.61 0.24 8.57
CA PRO A 26 -9.27 -0.08 7.20
C PRO A 26 -10.50 -0.17 6.29
N VAL A 27 -10.28 0.17 5.02
CA VAL A 27 -11.16 -0.16 3.90
C VAL A 27 -10.48 -1.21 3.04
N VAL A 28 -11.18 -2.32 2.78
CA VAL A 28 -10.67 -3.42 1.94
C VAL A 28 -11.41 -3.42 0.61
N THR A 29 -10.69 -3.38 -0.50
CA THR A 29 -11.25 -3.53 -1.85
C THR A 29 -10.66 -4.75 -2.55
N ARG A 30 -11.48 -5.38 -3.40
CA ARG A 30 -11.11 -6.54 -4.20
C ARG A 30 -11.34 -6.21 -5.66
N VAL A 31 -10.32 -6.38 -6.49
CA VAL A 31 -10.38 -5.99 -7.90
C VAL A 31 -9.76 -7.10 -8.74
N LYS A 32 -10.40 -7.44 -9.87
CA LYS A 32 -9.82 -8.27 -10.92
C LYS A 32 -9.38 -7.38 -12.06
N TYR A 33 -8.09 -7.35 -12.36
CA TYR A 33 -7.56 -6.65 -13.53
C TYR A 33 -7.51 -7.61 -14.72
N ALA A 34 -7.95 -7.12 -15.87
CA ALA A 34 -7.91 -7.82 -17.15
C ALA A 34 -6.56 -7.58 -17.87
N PRO A 35 -6.23 -8.38 -18.91
CA PRO A 35 -5.07 -8.12 -19.76
C PRO A 35 -5.07 -6.68 -20.31
N GLY A 36 -3.89 -6.06 -20.37
CA GLY A 36 -3.73 -4.69 -20.89
C GLY A 36 -3.98 -3.57 -19.88
N ALA A 37 -4.28 -3.89 -18.62
CA ALA A 37 -4.29 -2.90 -17.54
C ALA A 37 -2.87 -2.36 -17.24
N THR A 38 -2.79 -1.21 -16.55
CA THR A 38 -1.50 -0.63 -16.09
C THR A 38 -0.79 -1.49 -15.05
N VAL A 39 -1.49 -2.43 -14.44
CA VAL A 39 -0.93 -3.44 -13.54
C VAL A 39 -1.05 -4.82 -14.18
N PRO A 40 -0.18 -5.78 -13.82
CA PRO A 40 -0.29 -7.15 -14.30
C PRO A 40 -1.70 -7.74 -14.07
N GLU A 41 -2.19 -8.53 -15.03
CA GLU A 41 -3.51 -9.18 -14.95
C GLU A 41 -3.61 -10.07 -13.71
N GLY A 42 -4.69 -10.00 -12.93
CA GLY A 42 -4.88 -10.88 -11.80
C GLY A 42 -5.90 -10.39 -10.78
N LEU A 43 -6.00 -11.13 -9.66
CA LEU A 43 -6.82 -10.75 -8.51
C LEU A 43 -5.99 -9.95 -7.52
N TYR A 44 -6.55 -8.83 -7.06
CA TYR A 44 -5.91 -7.92 -6.13
C TYR A 44 -6.79 -7.68 -4.92
N ILE A 45 -6.15 -7.61 -3.75
CA ILE A 45 -6.73 -7.09 -2.51
C ILE A 45 -5.97 -5.82 -2.15
N ASN A 46 -6.68 -4.73 -1.97
CA ASN A 46 -6.11 -3.48 -1.49
C ASN A 46 -6.66 -3.16 -0.11
N VAL A 47 -5.78 -2.82 0.82
CA VAL A 47 -6.13 -2.40 2.17
C VAL A 47 -5.68 -0.97 2.36
N SER A 48 -6.63 -0.07 2.58
CA SER A 48 -6.41 1.36 2.76
C SER A 48 -6.65 1.75 4.21
N PHE A 49 -5.68 2.40 4.85
CA PHE A 49 -5.78 2.93 6.21
C PHE A 49 -5.69 4.46 6.20
N PRO A 50 -6.59 5.18 6.90
CA PRO A 50 -6.28 6.53 7.35
C PRO A 50 -5.20 6.43 8.43
N THR A 51 -4.04 7.02 8.18
CA THR A 51 -2.83 6.81 8.99
C THR A 51 -2.26 8.14 9.47
N ARG A 52 -1.88 8.23 10.73
CA ARG A 52 -1.19 9.40 11.30
C ARG A 52 0.27 9.06 11.55
N PHE A 53 1.16 9.95 11.10
CA PHE A 53 2.59 9.89 11.39
C PHE A 53 3.01 11.15 12.14
N ALA A 54 4.10 11.04 12.92
CA ALA A 54 4.56 12.10 13.81
C ALA A 54 4.86 13.44 13.11
N ASN A 55 5.34 13.41 11.86
CA ASN A 55 5.71 14.61 11.11
C ASN A 55 4.65 14.99 10.07
N SER A 56 3.42 14.49 10.19
CA SER A 56 2.33 14.80 9.26
C SER A 56 1.17 15.46 10.00
N ALA A 57 0.85 16.71 9.63
CA ALA A 57 -0.22 17.48 10.25
C ALA A 57 -1.62 16.90 9.98
N GLN A 58 -1.81 16.24 8.84
CA GLN A 58 -3.07 15.63 8.44
C GLN A 58 -2.90 14.12 8.27
N PRO A 59 -3.94 13.30 8.54
CA PRO A 59 -3.91 11.89 8.21
C PRO A 59 -3.62 11.66 6.72
N VAL A 60 -2.74 10.72 6.43
CA VAL A 60 -2.41 10.26 5.08
C VAL A 60 -3.14 8.96 4.78
N ARG A 61 -3.35 8.66 3.51
CA ARG A 61 -3.85 7.35 3.08
C ARG A 61 -2.67 6.42 2.87
N GLU A 62 -2.56 5.40 3.71
CA GLU A 62 -1.64 4.27 3.53
C GLU A 62 -2.37 3.17 2.76
N LEU A 63 -1.83 2.75 1.62
CA LEU A 63 -2.39 1.72 0.76
C LEU A 63 -1.41 0.55 0.68
N VAL A 64 -1.87 -0.63 1.04
CA VAL A 64 -1.14 -1.90 0.89
C VAL A 64 -1.87 -2.76 -0.14
N SER A 65 -1.17 -3.18 -1.18
CA SER A 65 -1.74 -3.94 -2.29
C SER A 65 -1.16 -5.35 -2.32
N PHE A 66 -2.03 -6.35 -2.41
CA PHE A 66 -1.68 -7.75 -2.58
C PHE A 66 -2.20 -8.23 -3.92
N ARG A 67 -1.43 -9.08 -4.59
CA ARG A 67 -1.84 -9.84 -5.77
C ARG A 67 -1.90 -11.31 -5.39
N LEU A 68 -2.89 -12.02 -5.90
CA LEU A 68 -2.88 -13.48 -5.88
C LEU A 68 -2.01 -13.96 -7.04
N ASP A 69 -0.86 -14.53 -6.71
CA ASP A 69 0.06 -15.07 -7.70
C ASP A 69 -0.42 -16.43 -8.22
N GLU A 70 0.24 -16.91 -9.27
CA GLU A 70 -0.13 -18.12 -10.03
C GLU A 70 -0.06 -19.39 -9.15
N ASP A 71 0.76 -19.38 -8.11
CA ASP A 71 0.86 -20.43 -7.08
C ASP A 71 -0.26 -20.37 -6.01
N ARG A 72 -1.24 -19.48 -6.19
CA ARG A 72 -2.35 -19.20 -5.26
C ARG A 72 -1.92 -18.63 -3.91
N VAL A 73 -0.75 -17.98 -3.86
CA VAL A 73 -0.28 -17.26 -2.67
C VAL A 73 -0.53 -15.76 -2.85
N TRP A 74 -1.09 -15.12 -1.83
CA TRP A 74 -1.18 -13.66 -1.80
C TRP A 74 0.21 -13.07 -1.51
N ARG A 75 0.73 -12.28 -2.45
CA ARG A 75 2.01 -11.58 -2.31
C ARG A 75 1.84 -10.09 -2.35
N LEU A 76 2.73 -9.40 -1.64
CA LEU A 76 2.76 -7.94 -1.61
C LEU A 76 3.13 -7.43 -3.00
N ALA A 77 2.18 -6.73 -3.62
CA ALA A 77 2.33 -6.17 -4.95
C ALA A 77 2.70 -4.67 -4.91
N GLY A 78 2.41 -3.98 -3.80
CA GLY A 78 2.76 -2.58 -3.65
C GLY A 78 2.44 -1.99 -2.29
N TYR A 79 3.08 -0.85 -2.03
CA TYR A 79 2.86 -0.02 -0.87
C TYR A 79 2.92 1.44 -1.30
N SER A 80 2.00 2.28 -0.81
CA SER A 80 2.10 3.72 -1.01
C SER A 80 1.50 4.48 0.16
N VAL A 81 2.04 5.67 0.41
CA VAL A 81 1.45 6.65 1.33
C VAL A 81 1.27 7.95 0.57
N ARG A 82 0.05 8.49 0.58
CA ARG A 82 -0.29 9.74 -0.11
C ARG A 82 -1.13 10.63 0.78
N ALA A 83 -1.04 11.94 0.58
CA ALA A 83 -1.95 12.88 1.23
C ALA A 83 -3.40 12.42 1.00
N ALA A 84 -4.23 12.52 2.04
CA ALA A 84 -5.66 12.33 1.84
C ALA A 84 -6.15 13.49 0.95
N THR A 85 -6.57 13.19 -0.27
CA THR A 85 -7.27 14.17 -1.10
C THR A 85 -8.53 14.60 -0.32
N PRO A 86 -8.81 15.92 -0.20
CA PRO A 86 -10.04 16.42 0.41
C PRO A 86 -11.31 15.85 -0.23
#